data_AF-A0A971ZL40-F1
#
_entry.id   AF-A0A971ZL40-F1
#
_cell.length_a   1.000
_cell.length_b   1.000
_cell.length_c   1.000
_cell.angle_alpha   90.00
_cell.angle_beta   90.00
_cell.angle_gamma   90.00
#
_symmetry.space_group_name_H-M   'P 1'
#
loop_
_entity.id
_entity.type
_entity.pdbx_description
1 polymer ?
#
loop_
_entity_poly.entity_id
_entity_poly.type
_entity_poly.pdbx_seq_one_letter_code
_entity_poly.pdbx_strand_id
1 'polypeptide(L)'
;MIEKAKMAMLLDFYGDVLTEKQREAMDMYYNNDFSLSEIAENTGISRQGVRDRLQKSEQIIVDLESKLRLYERYCAKKADVTRIVNLLEQIKRLAPAEISEIIEIANGLLDK
;
A
#
# COMPACT_ATOMS: atom_id res chain seq x y z
N MET A 1 -6.87 -1.05 -15.32
CA MET A 1 -7.11 -0.32 -14.07
C MET A 1 -7.06 -1.34 -12.96
N ILE A 2 -6.02 -1.28 -12.14
CA ILE A 2 -5.95 -2.10 -10.91
C ILE A 2 -7.00 -1.59 -9.93
N GLU A 3 -7.45 -2.44 -9.02
CA GLU A 3 -8.33 -2.02 -7.93
C GLU A 3 -7.70 -0.85 -7.16
N LYS A 4 -8.47 0.22 -6.94
CA LYS A 4 -7.95 1.46 -6.33
C LYS A 4 -7.22 1.22 -5.02
N ALA A 5 -7.80 0.39 -4.14
CA ALA A 5 -7.21 0.04 -2.85
C ALA A 5 -5.84 -0.63 -2.99
N LYS A 6 -5.68 -1.53 -3.97
CA LYS A 6 -4.39 -2.18 -4.24
C LYS A 6 -3.37 -1.20 -4.79
N MET A 7 -3.77 -0.29 -5.67
CA MET A 7 -2.85 0.70 -6.23
C MET A 7 -2.41 1.74 -5.17
N ALA A 8 -3.32 2.16 -4.29
CA ALA A 8 -2.98 2.99 -3.13
C ALA A 8 -1.89 2.35 -2.28
N MET A 9 -2.07 1.07 -1.91
CA MET A 9 -1.05 0.32 -1.16
C MET A 9 0.27 0.23 -1.93
N LEU A 10 0.25 -0.07 -3.23
CA LEU A 10 1.48 -0.15 -4.03
C LEU A 10 2.17 1.21 -4.16
N LEU A 11 1.44 2.32 -4.09
CA LEU A 11 2.00 3.67 -4.11
C LEU A 11 2.84 3.94 -2.86
N ASP A 12 2.46 3.38 -1.70
CA ASP A 12 3.28 3.48 -0.48
C ASP A 12 4.63 2.78 -0.62
N PHE A 13 4.70 1.68 -1.39
CA PHE A 13 5.95 0.94 -1.63
C PHE A 13 6.82 1.53 -2.74
N TYR A 14 6.20 2.09 -3.78
CA TYR A 14 6.89 2.42 -5.04
C TYR A 14 6.73 3.86 -5.50
N GLY A 15 5.93 4.67 -4.80
CA GLY A 15 5.61 6.05 -5.19
C GLY A 15 6.82 6.98 -5.24
N ASP A 16 7.86 6.71 -4.46
CA ASP A 16 9.10 7.50 -4.44
C ASP A 16 9.91 7.38 -5.76
N VAL A 17 9.65 6.36 -6.58
CA VAL A 17 10.31 6.20 -7.89
C VAL A 17 9.67 7.07 -8.96
N LEU A 18 8.42 7.51 -8.74
CA LEU A 18 7.72 8.39 -9.66
C LEU A 18 8.26 9.82 -9.58
N THR A 19 8.12 10.57 -10.67
CA THR A 19 8.30 12.03 -10.60
C THR A 19 7.25 12.65 -9.69
N GLU A 20 7.54 13.80 -9.08
CA GLU A 20 6.61 14.54 -8.23
C GLU A 20 5.22 14.71 -8.90
N LYS A 21 5.19 15.17 -10.15
CA LYS A 21 3.96 15.34 -10.94
C LYS A 21 3.19 14.06 -11.22
N GLN A 22 3.87 12.92 -11.29
CA GLN A 22 3.25 11.61 -11.44
C GLN A 22 2.67 11.14 -10.10
N ARG A 23 3.43 11.28 -9.01
CA ARG A 23 3.01 10.92 -7.67
C ARG A 23 1.80 11.74 -7.22
N GLU A 24 1.84 13.06 -7.37
CA GLU A 24 0.72 13.95 -7.03
C GLU A 24 -0.57 13.55 -7.76
N ALA A 25 -0.49 13.26 -9.06
CA ALA A 25 -1.66 12.83 -9.82
C ALA A 25 -2.19 11.47 -9.34
N MET A 26 -1.30 10.53 -8.98
CA MET A 26 -1.67 9.23 -8.42
C MET A 26 -2.31 9.40 -7.04
N ASP A 27 -1.76 10.24 -6.17
CA ASP A 27 -2.31 10.53 -4.84
C ASP A 27 -3.71 11.16 -4.94
N MET A 28 -3.88 12.16 -5.81
CA MET A 28 -5.20 12.76 -6.05
C MET A 28 -6.23 11.70 -6.48
N TYR A 29 -5.86 10.78 -7.37
CA TYR A 29 -6.79 9.80 -7.93
C TYR A 29 -7.07 8.61 -7.00
N TYR A 30 -6.04 8.06 -6.36
CA TYR A 30 -6.09 6.81 -5.62
C TYR A 30 -6.28 7.01 -4.11
N ASN A 31 -5.75 8.09 -3.54
CA ASN A 31 -5.83 8.36 -2.10
C ASN A 31 -6.90 9.40 -1.74
N ASN A 32 -7.14 10.37 -2.63
CA ASN A 32 -8.06 11.48 -2.37
C ASN A 32 -9.37 11.44 -3.18
N ASP A 33 -9.57 10.41 -4.00
CA ASP A 33 -10.78 10.18 -4.81
C ASP A 33 -11.15 11.29 -5.83
N PHE A 34 -10.18 12.09 -6.27
CA PHE A 34 -10.39 13.07 -7.32
C PHE A 34 -10.72 12.37 -8.65
N SER A 35 -11.65 12.94 -9.40
CA SER A 35 -11.92 12.57 -10.77
C SER A 35 -10.84 13.08 -11.72
N LEU A 36 -10.74 12.48 -12.93
CA LEU A 36 -9.79 12.93 -13.95
C LEU A 36 -9.98 14.40 -14.36
N SER A 37 -11.20 14.91 -14.26
CA SER A 37 -11.51 16.31 -14.58
C SER A 37 -11.01 17.25 -13.47
N GLU A 38 -11.24 16.92 -12.20
CA GLU A 38 -10.73 17.72 -11.07
C GLU A 38 -9.19 17.74 -11.04
N ILE A 39 -8.55 16.61 -11.38
CA ILE A 39 -7.08 16.56 -11.51
C ILE A 39 -6.61 17.41 -12.70
N ALA A 40 -7.33 17.39 -13.83
CA ALA A 40 -7.00 18.20 -15.00
C ALA A 40 -7.06 19.70 -14.69
N GLU A 41 -8.10 20.12 -13.98
CA GLU A 41 -8.26 21.49 -13.49
C GLU A 41 -7.13 21.89 -12.54
N ASN A 42 -6.78 21.05 -11.56
CA ASN A 42 -5.71 21.32 -10.60
C ASN A 42 -4.30 21.34 -11.21
N THR A 43 -4.05 20.53 -12.23
CA THR A 43 -2.71 20.34 -12.81
C THR A 43 -2.48 21.14 -14.10
N GLY A 44 -3.52 21.76 -14.65
CA GLY A 44 -3.46 22.56 -15.88
C GLY A 44 -3.20 21.75 -17.16
N ILE A 45 -3.43 20.44 -17.14
CA ILE A 45 -3.31 19.56 -18.32
C ILE A 45 -4.68 19.03 -18.74
N SER A 46 -4.80 18.50 -19.96
CA SER A 46 -6.06 17.92 -20.41
C SER A 46 -6.44 16.67 -19.62
N ARG A 47 -7.74 16.38 -19.52
CA ARG A 47 -8.26 15.13 -18.94
C ARG A 47 -7.61 13.88 -19.55
N GLN A 48 -7.32 13.90 -20.85
CA GLN A 48 -6.58 12.83 -21.51
C GLN A 48 -5.12 12.77 -21.05
N GLY A 49 -4.47 13.91 -20.89
CA GLY A 49 -3.12 13.99 -20.32
C GLY A 49 -3.04 13.44 -18.89
N VAL A 50 -4.06 13.67 -18.05
CA VAL A 50 -4.17 13.04 -16.72
C VAL A 50 -4.25 11.52 -16.87
N ARG A 51 -5.16 11.02 -17.71
CA ARG A 51 -5.33 9.59 -17.93
C ARG A 51 -4.04 8.91 -18.37
N ASP A 52 -3.35 9.49 -19.36
CA ASP A 52 -2.09 8.95 -19.88
C ASP A 52 -0.99 8.96 -18.82
N ARG A 53 -0.96 10.00 -17.96
CA ARG A 53 -0.02 10.08 -16.85
C ARG A 53 -0.29 8.98 -15.82
N LEU A 54 -1.54 8.80 -15.38
CA LEU A 54 -1.91 7.75 -14.44
C LEU A 54 -1.55 6.37 -15.00
N GLN A 55 -1.91 6.09 -16.25
CA GLN A 55 -1.63 4.79 -16.87
C GLN A 55 -0.12 4.50 -16.97
N LYS A 56 0.70 5.50 -17.28
CA LYS A 56 2.17 5.35 -17.28
C LYS A 56 2.72 5.10 -15.89
N SER A 57 2.24 5.82 -14.87
CA SER A 57 2.64 5.63 -13.47
C SER A 57 2.25 4.25 -12.96
N GLU A 58 1.03 3.79 -13.24
CA GLU A 58 0.56 2.43 -12.92
C GLU A 58 1.49 1.39 -13.54
N GLN A 59 1.87 1.55 -14.81
CA GLN A 59 2.72 0.59 -15.49
C GLN A 59 4.12 0.49 -14.84
N ILE A 60 4.68 1.61 -14.38
CA ILE A 60 5.95 1.65 -13.65
C ILE A 60 5.83 0.88 -12.33
N ILE A 61 4.81 1.20 -11.53
CA ILE A 61 4.58 0.55 -10.22
C ILE A 61 4.36 -0.96 -10.38
N VAL A 62 3.56 -1.36 -11.36
CA VAL A 62 3.25 -2.79 -11.60
C VAL A 62 4.48 -3.55 -12.07
N ASP A 63 5.29 -2.96 -12.95
CA ASP A 63 6.55 -3.57 -13.39
C ASP A 63 7.52 -3.75 -12.21
N LEU A 64 7.63 -2.74 -11.34
CA LEU A 64 8.43 -2.84 -10.11
C LEU A 64 7.92 -3.95 -9.19
N GLU A 65 6.61 -4.00 -8.91
CA GLU A 65 6.04 -5.06 -8.07
C GLU A 65 6.25 -6.45 -8.68
N SER A 66 6.15 -6.59 -10.00
CA SER A 66 6.38 -7.88 -10.67
C SER A 66 7.81 -8.42 -10.46
N LYS A 67 8.79 -7.52 -10.35
CA LYS A 67 10.21 -7.82 -10.19
C LYS A 67 10.63 -7.96 -8.73
N LEU A 68 10.13 -7.08 -7.87
CA LEU A 68 10.59 -6.94 -6.48
C LEU A 68 9.67 -7.66 -5.49
N ARG A 69 8.37 -7.73 -5.79
CA ARG A 69 7.34 -8.39 -4.97
C ARG A 69 7.32 -7.92 -3.51
N LEU A 70 7.56 -6.62 -3.28
CA LEU A 70 7.63 -6.08 -1.92
C LEU A 70 6.28 -6.14 -1.23
N TYR A 71 5.21 -5.76 -1.93
CA TYR A 71 3.86 -5.79 -1.38
C TYR A 71 3.40 -7.23 -1.12
N GLU A 72 3.60 -8.14 -2.08
CA GLU A 72 3.29 -9.56 -1.90
C GLU A 72 4.01 -10.15 -0.66
N ARG A 73 5.32 -9.89 -0.52
CA ARG A 73 6.10 -10.36 0.63
C ARG A 73 5.66 -9.72 1.94
N TYR A 74 5.27 -8.45 1.94
CA TYR A 74 4.71 -7.79 3.11
C TYR A 74 3.40 -8.46 3.53
N CYS A 75 2.47 -8.71 2.61
CA CYS A 75 1.22 -9.39 2.90
C CYS A 75 1.43 -10.80 3.46
N ALA A 76 2.39 -11.57 2.90
CA ALA A 76 2.72 -12.90 3.40
C ALA A 76 3.24 -12.84 4.85
N LYS A 77 4.20 -11.95 5.14
CA LYS A 77 4.72 -11.75 6.49
C LYS A 77 3.63 -11.30 7.46
N LYS A 78 2.76 -10.39 7.03
CA LYS A 78 1.63 -9.91 7.83
C LYS A 78 0.70 -11.06 8.22
N ALA A 79 0.38 -11.95 7.28
CA ALA A 79 -0.43 -13.14 7.54
C ALA A 79 0.23 -14.09 8.55
N ASP A 80 1.54 -14.32 8.43
CA ASP A 80 2.29 -15.17 9.37
C ASP A 80 2.30 -14.59 10.80
N VAL A 81 2.53 -13.28 10.94
CA VAL A 81 2.50 -12.60 12.24
C VAL A 81 1.10 -12.64 12.86
N THR A 82 0.04 -12.37 12.07
CA THR A 82 -1.35 -12.52 12.54
C THR A 82 -1.63 -13.94 13.03
N ARG A 83 -1.11 -14.95 12.32
CA ARG A 83 -1.24 -16.36 12.74
C ARG A 83 -0.52 -16.62 14.07
N ILE A 84 0.68 -16.07 14.27
CA ILE A 84 1.42 -16.17 15.54
C ILE A 84 0.61 -15.56 16.67
N VAL A 85 0.08 -14.34 16.50
CA VAL A 85 -0.76 -13.66 17.50
C VAL A 85 -1.97 -14.52 17.86
N ASN A 86 -2.69 -15.05 16.88
CA ASN A 86 -3.86 -15.91 17.13
C ASN A 86 -3.52 -17.21 17.89
N LEU A 87 -2.34 -17.79 17.66
CA LEU A 87 -1.89 -18.97 18.41
C LEU A 87 -1.53 -18.61 19.85
N LEU A 88 -0.85 -17.48 20.05
CA LEU A 88 -0.49 -16.97 21.37
C LEU A 88 -1.74 -16.65 22.21
N GLU A 89 -2.76 -16.04 21.61
CA GLU A 89 -4.04 -15.79 22.27
C GLU A 89 -4.71 -17.07 22.78
N GLN A 90 -4.61 -18.19 22.05
CA GLN A 90 -5.13 -19.49 22.49
C GLN A 90 -4.36 -20.04 23.70
N ILE A 91 -3.06 -19.75 23.80
CA ILE A 91 -2.17 -20.24 24.86
C ILE A 91 -2.19 -19.32 26.09
N LYS A 92 -2.74 -18.10 25.97
CA LYS A 92 -2.77 -17.04 27.00
C LYS A 92 -3.23 -17.48 28.39
N ARG A 93 -4.01 -18.56 28.48
CA ARG A 93 -4.45 -19.15 29.77
C ARG A 93 -3.32 -19.72 30.64
N LEU A 94 -2.16 -20.06 30.06
CA LEU A 94 -1.06 -20.72 30.78
C LEU A 94 0.00 -19.75 31.32
N ALA A 95 0.21 -18.60 30.68
CA ALA A 95 1.21 -17.59 31.06
C ALA A 95 0.81 -16.20 30.53
N PRO A 96 -0.14 -15.51 31.18
CA PRO A 96 -0.80 -14.34 30.61
C PRO A 96 0.10 -13.09 30.49
N ALA A 97 1.12 -12.95 31.35
CA ALA A 97 2.01 -11.78 31.34
C ALA A 97 3.03 -11.86 30.18
N GLU A 98 3.75 -12.97 30.08
CA GLU A 98 4.76 -13.21 29.04
C GLU A 98 4.12 -13.27 27.65
N ILE A 99 2.93 -13.86 27.53
CA ILE A 99 2.20 -13.93 26.26
C ILE A 99 1.71 -12.56 25.80
N SER A 100 1.34 -11.67 26.74
CA SER A 100 0.92 -10.31 26.38
C SER A 100 2.09 -9.51 25.82
N GLU A 101 3.29 -9.63 26.42
CA GLU A 101 4.52 -9.00 25.90
C GLU A 101 4.86 -9.49 24.49
N ILE A 102 4.78 -10.80 24.23
CA ILE A 102 5.06 -11.36 22.90
C ILE A 102 4.04 -10.87 21.86
N ILE A 103 2.76 -10.76 22.23
CA ILE A 103 1.71 -10.24 21.33
C ILE A 103 1.99 -8.76 20.99
N GLU A 104 2.41 -7.95 21.96
CA GLU A 104 2.78 -6.54 21.69
C GLU A 104 3.96 -6.44 20.72
N ILE A 105 5.01 -7.25 20.92
CA ILE A 105 6.16 -7.29 20.00
C ILE A 105 5.72 -7.71 18.59
N ALA A 106 4.88 -8.75 18.49
CA ALA A 106 4.38 -9.25 17.21
C ALA A 106 3.54 -8.19 16.48
N ASN A 107 2.63 -7.51 17.17
CA ASN A 107 1.83 -6.43 16.59
C ASN A 107 2.72 -5.26 16.13
N GLY A 108 3.77 -4.92 16.88
CA GLY A 108 4.74 -3.90 16.47
C GLY A 108 5.51 -4.22 15.19
N LEU A 109 5.54 -5.49 14.74
CA LEU A 109 6.10 -5.87 13.44
C LEU A 109 5.15 -5.60 12.27
N LEU A 110 3.85 -5.39 12.53
CA LEU A 110 2.83 -5.12 11.51
C LEU A 110 2.64 -3.63 11.20
N ASP A 111 2.98 -2.76 12.16
CA ASP A 111 2.72 -1.31 12.13
C ASP A 111 3.89 -0.47 11.55
N LYS A 112 4.91 -1.13 10.99
CA LYS A 112 6.05 -0.49 10.28
C LYS A 112 5.99 -0.78 8.79
#